data_AF-A0A8T6HHN7-F1
#
_entry.id   AF-A0A8T6HHN7-F1
#
_cell.length_a   1.000
_cell.length_b   1.000
_cell.length_c   1.000
_cell.angle_alpha   90.00
_cell.angle_beta   90.00
_cell.angle_gamma   90.00
#
_symmetry.space_group_name_H-M   'P 1'
#
loop_
_entity.id
_entity.type
_entity.pdbx_description
1 polymer ?
#
loop_
_entity_poly.entity_id
_entity_poly.type
_entity_poly.pdbx_seq_one_letter_code
_entity_poly.pdbx_strand_id
1 'polypeptide(L)'
;MRARSKWGCGCGRCLKTFPRRRRRCCAMNRLRRFCAQPALILLLGGALAVACSGEQEQRTSPSDPGPREQQEAQQTESTPSRASGQVDAADTAETARSDDAEQLQPSAREVQQQGTSAGRNEDQSDAAAADGQSSQAASPGFALALRPILGGHQFHQPIEMIELPDGSLLVAEQRGYITRFVEDGTEIRQLGILDLTESITFRGEQGLLSMALDPNFEDDPYLYVYYSPREANVTRLSRFRIVQGQAFVGSELVILEIPQPYSNHNGGAIRFGPDGMLYLGLGDGGAANDPQGHGQNRETLLGTIIRIDVNDIDTTTPYRIPTDNPFLGIAGVRPEIWAFGLRNPWRMAFDRETGLLWAGDVGQDRMEEIVIVRAGENHGWNVFEGDECFRGEDDCAALSDAVAPVGVYGHDEGCSVTGGVVYRGQALPHLVGAYVFGDFCSGTIWGLRPDDGAETGWTRDVILESGELIASFGVDNAGEFYVLVFGGPIFKLVGEER
;
A
#
# COMPACT_ATOMS: atom_id res chain seq x y z
N MET A 1 -18.80 -21.82 -55.43
CA MET A 1 -19.17 -20.88 -56.51
C MET A 1 -19.41 -19.49 -55.91
N ARG A 2 -19.12 -18.44 -56.70
CA ARG A 2 -19.62 -17.05 -56.71
C ARG A 2 -20.86 -16.78 -55.81
N ALA A 3 -20.98 -15.74 -54.97
CA ALA A 3 -20.40 -14.38 -54.84
C ALA A 3 -20.98 -13.28 -55.77
N ARG A 4 -21.09 -12.04 -55.21
CA ARG A 4 -21.74 -10.78 -55.72
C ARG A 4 -23.27 -10.66 -55.48
N SER A 5 -23.90 -9.48 -55.31
CA SER A 5 -23.45 -8.13 -54.86
C SER A 5 -24.63 -7.10 -54.78
N LYS A 6 -24.43 -6.00 -54.02
CA LYS A 6 -25.00 -4.62 -54.15
C LYS A 6 -26.37 -4.21 -53.53
N TRP A 7 -26.27 -3.27 -52.57
CA TRP A 7 -26.85 -1.90 -52.51
C TRP A 7 -28.32 -1.61 -52.94
N GLY A 8 -29.05 -0.87 -52.07
CA GLY A 8 -30.24 -0.07 -52.45
C GLY A 8 -30.94 0.61 -51.26
N CYS A 9 -30.99 1.95 -51.22
CA CYS A 9 -31.68 2.72 -50.17
C CYS A 9 -33.04 3.28 -50.63
N GLY A 10 -33.97 3.50 -49.71
CA GLY A 10 -35.23 4.24 -49.93
C GLY A 10 -35.61 5.04 -48.69
N CYS A 11 -35.98 6.31 -48.85
CA CYS A 11 -36.19 7.26 -47.74
C CYS A 11 -37.62 7.83 -47.74
N GLY A 12 -38.17 8.14 -46.57
CA GLY A 12 -39.50 8.74 -46.42
C GLY A 12 -39.78 9.32 -45.04
N ARG A 13 -39.75 10.66 -44.92
CA ARG A 13 -40.26 11.41 -43.76
C ARG A 13 -41.59 12.08 -44.10
N CYS A 14 -42.55 12.14 -43.16
CA CYS A 14 -43.30 13.37 -42.91
C CYS A 14 -44.06 13.38 -41.56
N LEU A 15 -44.41 14.58 -41.08
CA LEU A 15 -44.84 14.91 -39.72
C LEU A 15 -46.34 14.67 -39.44
N LYS A 16 -46.72 14.53 -38.15
CA LYS A 16 -47.94 15.17 -37.55
C LYS A 16 -48.04 15.13 -36.00
N THR A 17 -47.44 16.14 -35.36
CA THR A 17 -48.00 17.04 -34.29
C THR A 17 -49.05 16.59 -33.24
N PHE A 18 -48.70 16.79 -31.95
CA PHE A 18 -49.53 17.21 -30.77
C PHE A 18 -50.63 16.26 -30.21
N PRO A 19 -51.12 16.41 -28.93
CA PRO A 19 -50.79 17.41 -27.90
C PRO A 19 -50.46 16.91 -26.45
N ARG A 20 -50.04 17.85 -25.59
CA ARG A 20 -49.73 17.71 -24.14
C ARG A 20 -50.97 17.48 -23.23
N ARG A 21 -50.78 16.86 -22.06
CA ARG A 21 -51.47 17.22 -20.79
C ARG A 21 -50.54 17.15 -19.57
N ARG A 22 -50.87 17.91 -18.51
CA ARG A 22 -50.18 17.98 -17.20
C ARG A 22 -51.15 17.62 -16.06
N ARG A 23 -50.63 16.99 -14.98
CA ARG A 23 -50.99 17.04 -13.55
C ARG A 23 -49.91 16.20 -12.82
N ARG A 24 -49.09 16.65 -11.87
CA ARG A 24 -49.24 17.44 -10.62
C ARG A 24 -50.01 16.73 -9.49
N CYS A 25 -49.23 16.35 -8.48
CA CYS A 25 -49.50 16.28 -7.04
C CYS A 25 -50.62 15.35 -6.51
N CYS A 26 -50.22 14.42 -5.64
CA CYS A 26 -50.65 14.46 -4.24
C CYS A 26 -49.64 13.74 -3.33
N ALA A 27 -49.43 14.26 -2.12
CA ALA A 27 -48.72 13.60 -1.03
C ALA A 27 -49.61 13.66 0.21
N MET A 28 -49.65 12.64 1.07
CA MET A 28 -50.28 12.77 2.39
C MET A 28 -49.83 11.69 3.40
N ASN A 29 -49.55 12.14 4.62
CA ASN A 29 -49.33 11.32 5.81
C ASN A 29 -50.65 10.72 6.36
N ARG A 30 -50.56 9.52 6.97
CA ARG A 30 -51.06 9.13 8.33
C ARG A 30 -50.90 7.61 8.50
N LEU A 31 -50.36 6.98 9.57
CA LEU A 31 -50.28 7.24 11.03
C LEU A 31 -51.51 6.72 11.83
N ARG A 32 -51.37 5.50 12.39
CA ARG A 32 -52.01 4.88 13.60
C ARG A 32 -51.26 3.53 13.85
N ARG A 33 -50.78 3.15 15.06
CA ARG A 33 -51.44 2.91 16.38
C ARG A 33 -52.37 1.69 16.35
N PHE A 34 -52.38 0.75 17.33
CA PHE A 34 -51.92 0.79 18.74
C PHE A 34 -51.68 -0.64 19.33
N CYS A 35 -51.16 -0.68 20.58
CA CYS A 35 -51.17 -1.76 21.61
C CYS A 35 -49.96 -2.72 21.67
N ALA A 36 -49.53 -3.22 22.85
CA ALA A 36 -49.61 -2.73 24.24
C ALA A 36 -48.67 -3.57 25.16
N GLN A 37 -48.08 -2.98 26.20
CA GLN A 37 -47.41 -3.73 27.30
C GLN A 37 -48.43 -4.09 28.41
N PRO A 38 -48.04 -4.90 29.43
CA PRO A 38 -47.40 -4.31 30.61
C PRO A 38 -46.14 -5.07 31.08
N ALA A 39 -45.40 -4.45 32.01
CA ALA A 39 -44.21 -5.00 32.67
C ALA A 39 -44.50 -5.43 34.12
N LEU A 40 -43.53 -6.07 34.79
CA LEU A 40 -43.50 -6.20 36.25
C LEU A 40 -42.06 -6.10 36.78
N ILE A 41 -41.91 -5.56 37.98
CA ILE A 41 -40.63 -5.25 38.66
C ILE A 41 -40.75 -5.68 40.13
N LEU A 42 -39.65 -6.18 40.72
CA LEU A 42 -39.23 -6.25 42.15
C LEU A 42 -38.39 -7.55 42.30
N LEU A 43 -37.13 -7.62 42.74
CA LEU A 43 -36.27 -6.97 43.76
C LEU A 43 -36.05 -7.83 45.02
N LEU A 44 -34.78 -7.82 45.48
CA LEU A 44 -34.27 -8.15 46.82
C LEU A 44 -34.26 -9.62 47.31
N GLY A 45 -33.07 -10.24 47.21
CA GLY A 45 -32.23 -10.49 48.39
C GLY A 45 -32.41 -11.80 49.20
N GLY A 46 -31.31 -12.27 49.79
CA GLY A 46 -31.29 -13.37 50.76
C GLY A 46 -30.15 -14.38 50.51
N ALA A 47 -29.30 -14.60 51.50
CA ALA A 47 -28.25 -15.64 51.49
C ALA A 47 -28.44 -16.57 52.68
N LEU A 48 -28.04 -17.85 52.55
CA LEU A 48 -27.31 -18.63 53.56
C LEU A 48 -26.76 -19.95 52.96
N ALA A 49 -25.95 -20.69 53.72
CA ALA A 49 -25.14 -21.81 53.22
C ALA A 49 -25.18 -23.08 54.11
N VAL A 50 -24.84 -24.23 53.51
CA VAL A 50 -24.44 -25.54 54.11
C VAL A 50 -23.49 -26.17 53.05
N ALA A 51 -22.17 -26.38 53.23
CA ALA A 51 -21.45 -27.36 54.08
C ALA A 51 -21.66 -28.84 53.65
N CYS A 52 -20.71 -29.78 53.60
CA CYS A 52 -19.28 -29.89 53.99
C CYS A 52 -18.45 -30.49 52.79
N SER A 53 -17.16 -30.88 52.80
CA SER A 53 -16.09 -31.14 53.82
C SER A 53 -14.71 -30.80 53.20
N GLY A 54 -13.67 -30.36 53.93
CA GLY A 54 -12.60 -31.20 54.54
C GLY A 54 -11.42 -31.45 53.56
N GLU A 55 -10.13 -31.26 53.86
CA GLU A 55 -9.33 -30.95 55.08
C GLU A 55 -8.22 -29.92 54.72
N GLN A 56 -7.88 -28.92 55.55
CA GLN A 56 -6.73 -28.85 56.48
C GLN A 56 -5.37 -29.36 55.96
N GLU A 57 -4.22 -28.69 56.18
CA GLU A 57 -3.86 -27.28 56.50
C GLU A 57 -2.37 -27.10 56.00
N GLN A 58 -1.46 -26.20 56.40
CA GLN A 58 -1.34 -25.25 57.51
C GLN A 58 -0.51 -23.99 57.11
N ARG A 59 -0.31 -23.13 58.11
CA ARG A 59 0.37 -21.81 58.21
C ARG A 59 1.91 -21.94 58.03
N THR A 60 2.73 -20.88 57.85
CA THR A 60 2.73 -19.58 58.57
C THR A 60 3.36 -18.39 57.83
N SER A 61 2.77 -17.22 58.09
CA SER A 61 3.36 -15.85 58.15
C SER A 61 2.97 -15.27 59.54
N PRO A 62 3.43 -14.09 60.04
CA PRO A 62 4.15 -12.98 59.35
C PRO A 62 5.32 -12.35 60.16
N SER A 63 5.96 -11.27 59.64
CA SER A 63 5.99 -9.91 60.26
C SER A 63 7.10 -8.99 59.69
N ASP A 64 6.74 -7.72 59.48
CA ASP A 64 7.54 -6.56 59.01
C ASP A 64 7.84 -5.60 60.21
N PRO A 65 8.51 -4.42 60.14
CA PRO A 65 9.58 -3.86 59.27
C PRO A 65 10.86 -3.40 60.07
N GLY A 66 11.88 -2.81 59.42
CA GLY A 66 12.93 -2.02 60.13
C GLY A 66 14.14 -1.52 59.29
N PRO A 67 14.50 -0.20 59.28
CA PRO A 67 15.58 0.36 58.44
C PRO A 67 16.72 1.13 59.15
N ARG A 68 17.89 1.26 58.47
CA ARG A 68 18.97 2.30 58.53
C ARG A 68 20.21 1.78 57.73
N GLU A 69 21.22 2.56 57.32
CA GLU A 69 21.63 3.92 57.72
C GLU A 69 22.28 4.72 56.56
N GLN A 70 21.85 5.99 56.43
CA GLN A 70 22.59 7.25 56.16
C GLN A 70 23.90 7.31 55.33
N GLN A 71 23.94 8.30 54.42
CA GLN A 71 24.93 9.39 54.48
C GLN A 71 24.31 10.73 53.99
N GLU A 72 24.66 11.83 54.67
CA GLU A 72 24.31 13.22 54.32
C GLU A 72 25.52 13.86 53.59
N ALA A 73 25.50 15.04 52.95
CA ALA A 73 24.55 16.15 52.85
C ALA A 73 24.67 16.76 51.42
N GLN A 74 24.12 17.92 50.99
CA GLN A 74 23.63 19.11 51.71
C GLN A 74 22.72 19.93 50.76
N GLN A 75 21.69 20.61 51.29
CA GLN A 75 20.87 21.56 50.51
C GLN A 75 21.14 23.01 50.96
N THR A 76 21.04 23.96 50.03
CA THR A 76 20.90 25.40 50.32
C THR A 76 19.93 26.05 49.34
N GLU A 77 18.73 26.39 49.79
CA GLU A 77 17.83 27.31 49.08
C GLU A 77 18.20 28.76 49.42
N SER A 78 18.14 29.66 48.43
CA SER A 78 17.93 31.10 48.70
C SER A 78 17.44 31.86 47.46
N THR A 79 16.15 32.19 47.42
CA THR A 79 15.61 33.31 46.62
C THR A 79 15.40 34.50 47.54
N PRO A 80 15.56 35.76 47.07
CA PRO A 80 14.32 36.52 46.82
C PRO A 80 14.41 37.62 45.74
N SER A 81 13.22 38.20 45.47
CA SER A 81 12.98 39.57 44.99
C SER A 81 12.93 39.90 43.48
N ARG A 82 11.68 39.97 43.01
CA ARG A 82 11.13 40.83 41.93
C ARG A 82 11.91 42.10 41.55
N ALA A 83 11.94 42.36 40.24
CA ALA A 83 11.62 43.65 39.59
C ALA A 83 11.26 43.38 38.11
N SER A 84 9.98 43.20 37.75
CA SER A 84 9.10 44.25 37.19
C SER A 84 9.47 44.76 35.79
N GLY A 85 8.83 44.20 34.76
CA GLY A 85 8.78 44.72 33.38
C GLY A 85 7.54 44.16 32.68
N GLN A 86 6.62 45.03 32.26
CA GLN A 86 5.26 44.67 31.85
C GLN A 86 4.88 45.41 30.57
N VAL A 87 4.61 44.68 29.49
CA VAL A 87 3.75 44.99 28.32
C VAL A 87 3.76 43.75 27.40
N ASP A 88 2.72 43.40 26.66
CA ASP A 88 1.28 43.58 26.88
C ASP A 88 0.56 42.44 26.12
N ALA A 89 -0.64 42.07 26.56
CA ALA A 89 -1.43 41.02 25.90
C ALA A 89 -2.31 41.59 24.79
N ALA A 90 -2.26 41.01 23.59
CA ALA A 90 -3.20 41.24 22.51
C ALA A 90 -3.90 39.92 22.17
N ASP A 91 -5.20 39.85 22.43
CA ASP A 91 -6.06 38.70 22.16
C ASP A 91 -6.70 38.82 20.77
N THR A 92 -6.42 37.86 19.89
CA THR A 92 -7.26 37.54 18.74
C THR A 92 -7.24 36.04 18.48
N ALA A 93 -8.29 35.35 18.90
CA ALA A 93 -8.62 34.05 18.34
C ALA A 93 -9.08 34.21 16.88
N GLU A 94 -8.44 33.51 15.95
CA GLU A 94 -8.96 33.30 14.60
C GLU A 94 -9.05 31.78 14.33
N THR A 95 -10.17 31.38 13.75
CA THR A 95 -10.55 29.98 13.60
C THR A 95 -9.78 29.30 12.48
N ALA A 96 -9.14 28.16 12.78
CA ALA A 96 -8.71 27.22 11.77
C ALA A 96 -9.90 26.82 10.88
N ARG A 97 -9.84 27.15 9.58
CA ARG A 97 -10.75 26.60 8.57
C ARG A 97 -10.13 25.37 7.96
N SER A 98 -10.89 24.28 7.95
CA SER A 98 -10.78 23.26 6.93
C SER A 98 -11.27 23.87 5.61
N ASP A 99 -10.46 23.84 4.56
CA ASP A 99 -10.90 24.03 3.19
C ASP A 99 -10.64 22.74 2.40
N ASP A 100 -11.56 22.43 1.48
CA ASP A 100 -11.80 21.08 0.97
C ASP A 100 -10.75 20.53 -0.02
N ALA A 101 -10.76 19.20 -0.18
CA ALA A 101 -9.94 18.48 -1.15
C ALA A 101 -10.18 18.93 -2.61
N GLU A 102 -9.10 19.25 -3.32
CA GLU A 102 -9.15 19.54 -4.76
C GLU A 102 -9.34 18.27 -5.59
N GLN A 103 -10.22 18.33 -6.59
CA GLN A 103 -10.62 17.17 -7.40
C GLN A 103 -9.73 17.04 -8.63
N LEU A 104 -8.87 16.03 -8.67
CA LEU A 104 -8.19 15.63 -9.91
C LEU A 104 -9.21 15.11 -10.93
N GLN A 105 -9.52 15.93 -11.94
CA GLN A 105 -10.13 15.52 -13.20
C GLN A 105 -9.30 16.09 -14.37
N PRO A 106 -8.82 15.26 -15.30
CA PRO A 106 -8.01 15.73 -16.42
C PRO A 106 -8.86 16.50 -17.43
N SER A 107 -8.70 17.83 -17.48
CA SER A 107 -9.36 18.66 -18.48
C SER A 107 -8.60 18.65 -19.81
N ALA A 108 -9.07 17.84 -20.76
CA ALA A 108 -8.55 17.83 -22.12
C ALA A 108 -8.73 19.22 -22.78
N ARG A 109 -7.63 19.84 -23.23
CA ARG A 109 -7.64 21.12 -23.94
C ARG A 109 -7.57 20.92 -25.45
N GLU A 110 -8.63 21.32 -26.14
CA GLU A 110 -8.66 21.42 -27.61
C GLU A 110 -7.67 22.50 -28.10
N VAL A 111 -6.69 22.13 -28.93
CA VAL A 111 -5.79 23.09 -29.58
C VAL A 111 -6.39 23.52 -30.92
N GLN A 112 -6.91 24.75 -30.99
CA GLN A 112 -7.37 25.32 -32.26
C GLN A 112 -6.20 25.81 -33.12
N GLN A 113 -6.13 25.31 -34.35
CA GLN A 113 -5.20 25.81 -35.36
C GLN A 113 -5.68 27.14 -35.95
N GLN A 114 -4.85 28.18 -35.89
CA GLN A 114 -4.81 29.26 -36.88
C GLN A 114 -3.36 29.70 -37.07
N GLY A 115 -2.98 30.07 -38.29
CA GLY A 115 -1.65 30.63 -38.57
C GLY A 115 -1.58 31.31 -39.93
N THR A 116 -0.60 32.21 -40.09
CA THR A 116 -0.20 32.77 -41.40
C THR A 116 1.22 33.34 -41.37
N SER A 117 2.13 32.65 -42.05
CA SER A 117 3.23 33.17 -42.89
C SER A 117 3.92 34.52 -42.58
N ALA A 118 5.22 34.49 -42.23
CA ALA A 118 6.36 35.09 -42.98
C ALA A 118 7.58 35.30 -42.06
N GLY A 119 8.84 35.06 -42.47
CA GLY A 119 9.34 34.41 -43.69
C GLY A 119 10.88 34.53 -43.85
N ARG A 120 11.51 33.51 -44.44
CA ARG A 120 12.90 33.42 -44.96
C ARG A 120 14.07 33.95 -44.08
N ASN A 121 15.00 33.05 -43.78
CA ASN A 121 16.24 32.99 -44.56
C ASN A 121 16.82 31.56 -44.55
N GLU A 122 17.73 31.30 -45.49
CA GLU A 122 18.37 30.01 -45.72
C GLU A 122 19.81 30.04 -45.17
N ASP A 123 20.28 28.94 -44.60
CA ASP A 123 21.66 28.46 -44.82
C ASP A 123 21.71 26.93 -44.64
N GLN A 124 22.71 26.27 -45.23
CA GLN A 124 22.85 24.81 -45.24
C GLN A 124 24.12 24.35 -44.52
N SER A 125 24.03 23.29 -43.73
CA SER A 125 25.12 22.33 -43.57
C SER A 125 24.59 20.95 -43.21
N ASP A 126 24.97 19.93 -43.99
CA ASP A 126 24.60 18.54 -43.74
C ASP A 126 25.50 17.92 -42.66
N ALA A 127 24.90 17.28 -41.67
CA ALA A 127 25.56 16.33 -40.78
C ALA A 127 24.60 15.16 -40.52
N ALA A 128 24.92 13.98 -41.08
CA ALA A 128 24.04 12.82 -41.00
C ALA A 128 24.13 12.16 -39.62
N ALA A 129 23.07 12.30 -38.81
CA ALA A 129 22.81 11.40 -37.70
C ALA A 129 22.27 10.07 -38.24
N ALA A 130 22.76 8.95 -37.71
CA ALA A 130 22.24 7.62 -38.05
C ALA A 130 21.19 7.22 -37.01
N ASP A 131 19.96 6.91 -37.47
CA ASP A 131 18.90 6.39 -36.62
C ASP A 131 19.27 5.02 -36.04
N GLY A 132 19.70 5.01 -34.78
CA GLY A 132 19.94 3.80 -33.99
C GLY A 132 18.64 3.23 -33.41
N GLN A 133 17.74 2.72 -34.28
CA GLN A 133 16.54 2.02 -33.81
C GLN A 133 16.92 0.69 -33.15
N SER A 134 16.98 0.65 -31.81
CA SER A 134 17.06 -0.58 -31.04
C SER A 134 15.74 -1.36 -31.17
N SER A 135 15.75 -2.48 -31.88
CA SER A 135 14.54 -3.23 -32.21
C SER A 135 14.06 -4.12 -31.07
N GLN A 136 12.73 -4.22 -30.92
CA GLN A 136 12.04 -5.15 -30.00
C GLN A 136 12.67 -6.55 -30.03
N ALA A 137 13.18 -7.02 -28.90
CA ALA A 137 13.68 -8.39 -28.72
C ALA A 137 12.58 -9.42 -28.39
N ALA A 138 11.34 -9.18 -28.83
CA ALA A 138 10.29 -10.18 -28.76
C ALA A 138 10.67 -11.39 -29.62
N SER A 139 10.76 -12.57 -29.00
CA SER A 139 11.13 -13.81 -29.71
C SER A 139 10.18 -14.06 -30.91
N PRO A 140 10.71 -14.39 -32.10
CA PRO A 140 9.93 -14.40 -33.34
C PRO A 140 8.88 -15.51 -33.35
N GLY A 141 7.67 -15.16 -32.94
CA GLY A 141 6.51 -16.04 -32.83
C GLY A 141 5.48 -15.57 -31.81
N PHE A 142 5.91 -14.88 -30.74
CA PHE A 142 5.02 -14.52 -29.62
C PHE A 142 4.87 -13.00 -29.42
N ALA A 143 3.71 -12.61 -28.90
CA ALA A 143 3.45 -11.31 -28.28
C ALA A 143 2.98 -11.53 -26.84
N LEU A 144 3.15 -10.53 -25.98
CA LEU A 144 2.60 -10.52 -24.63
C LEU A 144 1.28 -9.76 -24.60
N ALA A 145 0.33 -10.24 -23.81
CA ALA A 145 -1.00 -9.65 -23.66
C ALA A 145 -1.52 -9.81 -22.22
N LEU A 146 -2.42 -8.91 -21.83
CA LEU A 146 -3.19 -9.04 -20.60
C LEU A 146 -4.52 -9.76 -20.88
N ARG A 147 -4.75 -10.90 -20.23
CA ARG A 147 -6.00 -11.68 -20.36
C ARG A 147 -6.81 -11.59 -19.06
N PRO A 148 -8.05 -11.09 -19.07
CA PRO A 148 -8.83 -10.90 -17.85
C PRO A 148 -9.21 -12.26 -17.25
N ILE A 149 -9.04 -12.39 -15.93
CA ILE A 149 -9.46 -13.57 -15.15
C ILE A 149 -10.83 -13.33 -14.51
N LEU A 150 -11.40 -14.34 -13.83
CA LEU A 150 -12.69 -14.22 -13.12
C LEU A 150 -13.79 -13.64 -14.03
N GLY A 151 -13.84 -14.11 -15.28
CA GLY A 151 -14.79 -13.65 -16.29
C GLY A 151 -14.73 -12.16 -16.65
N GLY A 152 -13.65 -11.45 -16.27
CA GLY A 152 -13.57 -9.99 -16.37
C GLY A 152 -14.34 -9.26 -15.27
N HIS A 153 -14.47 -9.85 -14.07
CA HIS A 153 -15.06 -9.19 -12.90
C HIS A 153 -14.43 -7.82 -12.65
N GLN A 154 -15.26 -6.81 -12.34
CA GLN A 154 -14.83 -5.43 -12.13
C GLN A 154 -14.71 -5.16 -10.63
N PHE A 155 -13.49 -4.85 -10.18
CA PHE A 155 -13.14 -4.60 -8.79
C PHE A 155 -13.12 -3.09 -8.50
N HIS A 156 -13.33 -2.73 -7.24
CA HIS A 156 -13.25 -1.35 -6.78
C HIS A 156 -11.92 -1.15 -6.06
N GLN A 157 -10.89 -0.71 -6.79
CA GLN A 157 -9.55 -0.47 -6.25
C GLN A 157 -8.92 -1.73 -5.63
N PRO A 158 -8.74 -2.83 -6.40
CA PRO A 158 -8.02 -4.01 -5.94
C PRO A 158 -6.54 -3.64 -5.71
N ILE A 159 -6.01 -3.97 -4.52
CA ILE A 159 -4.64 -3.59 -4.12
C ILE A 159 -3.75 -4.77 -3.71
N GLU A 160 -4.32 -5.96 -3.49
CA GLU A 160 -3.57 -7.17 -3.15
C GLU A 160 -4.33 -8.41 -3.64
N MET A 161 -3.59 -9.42 -4.13
CA MET A 161 -4.13 -10.72 -4.51
C MET A 161 -3.24 -11.84 -3.94
N ILE A 162 -3.85 -12.88 -3.37
CA ILE A 162 -3.19 -14.11 -2.91
C ILE A 162 -3.96 -15.31 -3.45
N GLU A 163 -3.29 -16.25 -4.13
CA GLU A 163 -3.88 -17.54 -4.49
C GLU A 163 -3.72 -18.53 -3.33
N LEU A 164 -4.83 -19.12 -2.89
CA LEU A 164 -4.88 -20.17 -1.87
C LEU A 164 -4.46 -21.54 -2.44
N PRO A 165 -4.05 -22.52 -1.61
CA PRO A 165 -3.64 -23.85 -2.08
C PRO A 165 -4.68 -24.63 -2.91
N ASP A 166 -5.96 -24.22 -2.89
CA ASP A 166 -7.04 -24.78 -3.72
C ASP A 166 -7.33 -23.99 -5.01
N GLY A 167 -6.43 -23.08 -5.41
CA GLY A 167 -6.52 -22.29 -6.65
C GLY A 167 -7.52 -21.15 -6.61
N SER A 168 -8.14 -20.87 -5.47
CA SER A 168 -9.05 -19.74 -5.30
C SER A 168 -8.34 -18.47 -4.81
N LEU A 169 -8.83 -17.31 -5.25
CA LEU A 169 -8.14 -16.03 -5.07
C LEU A 169 -8.73 -15.24 -3.89
N LEU A 170 -7.92 -14.88 -2.92
CA LEU A 170 -8.20 -13.74 -2.04
C LEU A 170 -7.86 -12.45 -2.78
N VAL A 171 -8.79 -11.49 -2.78
CA VAL A 171 -8.56 -10.13 -3.29
C VAL A 171 -8.95 -9.13 -2.20
N ALA A 172 -8.06 -8.17 -1.95
CA ALA A 172 -8.31 -7.03 -1.08
C ALA A 172 -8.57 -5.77 -1.91
N GLU A 173 -9.62 -5.02 -1.56
CA GLU A 173 -9.98 -3.72 -2.16
C GLU A 173 -9.67 -2.58 -1.18
N GLN A 174 -9.13 -1.45 -1.68
CA GLN A 174 -8.71 -0.29 -0.87
C GLN A 174 -9.81 0.20 0.10
N ARG A 175 -11.08 0.07 -0.30
CA ARG A 175 -12.27 0.42 0.50
C ARG A 175 -12.53 -0.47 1.72
N GLY A 176 -11.74 -1.53 1.94
CA GLY A 176 -11.77 -2.33 3.18
C GLY A 176 -12.45 -3.70 3.08
N TYR A 177 -12.73 -4.21 1.88
CA TYR A 177 -13.20 -5.58 1.69
C TYR A 177 -12.03 -6.52 1.40
N ILE A 178 -12.08 -7.72 1.99
CA ILE A 178 -11.29 -8.88 1.57
C ILE A 178 -12.27 -9.98 1.21
N THR A 179 -12.25 -10.40 -0.06
CA THR A 179 -13.20 -11.37 -0.63
C THR A 179 -12.45 -12.51 -1.29
N ARG A 180 -12.92 -13.74 -1.05
CA ARG A 180 -12.43 -14.96 -1.73
C ARG A 180 -13.29 -15.25 -2.95
N PHE A 181 -12.65 -15.45 -4.09
CA PHE A 181 -13.26 -15.76 -5.38
C PHE A 181 -12.94 -17.21 -5.76
N VAL A 182 -13.98 -18.02 -5.95
CA VAL A 182 -13.88 -19.43 -6.33
C VAL A 182 -14.54 -19.63 -7.69
N GLU A 183 -13.77 -20.07 -8.69
CA GLU A 183 -14.31 -20.45 -10.00
C GLU A 183 -14.88 -21.87 -9.96
N ASP A 184 -16.08 -22.05 -10.50
CA ASP A 184 -16.84 -23.30 -10.54
C ASP A 184 -17.36 -23.51 -11.97
N GLY A 185 -16.46 -23.94 -12.86
CA GLY A 185 -16.67 -24.03 -14.30
C GLY A 185 -16.78 -22.67 -14.98
N THR A 186 -17.99 -22.10 -15.00
CA THR A 186 -18.26 -20.73 -15.49
C THR A 186 -18.95 -19.84 -14.46
N GLU A 187 -19.26 -20.36 -13.27
CA GLU A 187 -19.77 -19.57 -12.15
C GLU A 187 -18.61 -19.08 -11.28
N ILE A 188 -18.75 -17.90 -10.69
CA ILE A 188 -17.74 -17.30 -9.80
C ILE A 188 -18.42 -17.03 -8.47
N ARG A 189 -18.07 -17.81 -7.45
CA ARG A 189 -18.64 -17.67 -6.10
C ARG A 189 -17.77 -16.73 -5.29
N GLN A 190 -18.38 -15.68 -4.75
CA GLN A 190 -17.75 -14.69 -3.89
C GLN A 190 -18.07 -15.00 -2.43
N LEU A 191 -17.05 -15.07 -1.58
CA LEU A 191 -17.17 -15.34 -0.15
C LEU A 191 -16.44 -14.22 0.61
N GLY A 192 -17.20 -13.34 1.28
CA GLY A 192 -16.62 -12.25 2.06
C GLY A 192 -15.85 -12.79 3.26
N ILE A 193 -14.56 -12.47 3.34
CA ILE A 193 -13.64 -12.92 4.39
C ILE A 193 -13.58 -11.88 5.50
N LEU A 194 -13.35 -10.60 5.16
CA LEU A 194 -13.29 -9.49 6.12
C LEU A 194 -13.96 -8.25 5.50
N ASP A 195 -14.63 -7.48 6.34
CA ASP A 195 -15.23 -6.18 6.00
C ASP A 195 -14.80 -5.17 7.07
N LEU A 196 -14.00 -4.19 6.66
CA LEU A 196 -13.53 -3.07 7.47
C LEU A 196 -14.10 -1.72 6.99
N THR A 197 -15.11 -1.72 6.10
CA THR A 197 -15.60 -0.49 5.42
C THR A 197 -16.04 0.61 6.39
N GLU A 198 -16.71 0.24 7.49
CA GLU A 198 -17.11 1.16 8.56
C GLU A 198 -15.91 1.62 9.42
N SER A 199 -14.84 0.84 9.49
CA SER A 199 -13.67 1.03 10.36
C SER A 199 -12.49 1.77 9.72
N ILE A 200 -12.47 2.01 8.41
CA ILE A 200 -11.31 2.62 7.73
C ILE A 200 -11.59 3.95 7.02
N THR A 201 -10.54 4.75 6.85
CA THR A 201 -10.52 5.88 5.92
C THR A 201 -9.91 5.43 4.60
N PHE A 202 -10.67 5.51 3.50
CA PHE A 202 -10.18 5.17 2.15
C PHE A 202 -10.28 6.39 1.21
N ARG A 203 -9.18 7.10 1.00
CA ARG A 203 -9.04 8.29 0.13
C ARG A 203 -7.58 8.54 -0.23
N GLY A 204 -7.30 8.82 -1.50
CA GLY A 204 -5.92 9.00 -1.96
C GLY A 204 -5.12 7.71 -1.75
N GLU A 205 -4.01 7.79 -1.03
CA GLU A 205 -3.23 6.63 -0.61
C GLU A 205 -3.85 5.88 0.59
N GLN A 206 -4.69 6.54 1.41
CA GLN A 206 -5.29 5.91 2.59
C GLN A 206 -6.28 4.81 2.22
N GLY A 207 -6.35 3.73 3.03
CA GLY A 207 -7.30 2.64 2.86
C GLY A 207 -6.86 1.35 3.53
N LEU A 208 -7.37 0.21 3.07
CA LEU A 208 -6.70 -1.08 3.22
C LEU A 208 -5.57 -1.12 2.19
N LEU A 209 -4.33 -1.36 2.64
CA LEU A 209 -3.13 -1.16 1.81
C LEU A 209 -2.47 -2.47 1.42
N SER A 210 -2.45 -3.47 2.31
CA SER A 210 -1.92 -4.80 2.04
C SER A 210 -2.50 -5.85 2.97
N MET A 211 -2.38 -7.12 2.57
CA MET A 211 -2.68 -8.29 3.39
C MET A 211 -1.61 -9.37 3.20
N ALA A 212 -1.40 -10.18 4.23
CA ALA A 212 -0.61 -11.40 4.18
C ALA A 212 -1.30 -12.51 4.97
N LEU A 213 -1.15 -13.76 4.51
CA LEU A 213 -1.51 -14.93 5.32
C LEU A 213 -0.31 -15.33 6.17
N ASP A 214 -0.59 -15.97 7.30
CA ASP A 214 0.43 -16.64 8.11
C ASP A 214 1.22 -17.67 7.27
N PRO A 215 2.54 -17.83 7.41
CA PRO A 215 3.30 -18.88 6.72
C PRO A 215 2.76 -20.29 6.98
N ASN A 216 2.14 -20.52 8.14
CA ASN A 216 1.54 -21.80 8.55
C ASN A 216 0.00 -21.82 8.43
N PHE A 217 -0.58 -21.06 7.48
CA PHE A 217 -2.03 -20.78 7.39
C PHE A 217 -3.00 -21.97 7.51
N GLU A 218 -2.57 -23.20 7.16
CA GLU A 218 -3.40 -24.41 7.31
C GLU A 218 -3.62 -24.81 8.78
N ASP A 219 -2.62 -24.62 9.63
CA ASP A 219 -2.67 -24.89 11.07
C ASP A 219 -3.03 -23.62 11.88
N ASP A 220 -2.45 -22.48 11.49
CA ASP A 220 -2.60 -21.17 12.11
C ASP A 220 -3.33 -20.19 11.17
N PRO A 221 -4.69 -20.23 11.11
CA PRO A 221 -5.48 -19.48 10.12
C PRO A 221 -5.59 -17.99 10.46
N TYR A 222 -4.46 -17.28 10.41
CA TYR A 222 -4.35 -15.85 10.66
C TYR A 222 -4.18 -15.06 9.36
N LEU A 223 -4.84 -13.91 9.33
CA LEU A 223 -4.79 -12.92 8.25
C LEU A 223 -4.22 -11.63 8.85
N TYR A 224 -3.06 -11.22 8.36
CA TYR A 224 -2.42 -9.95 8.68
C TYR A 224 -2.87 -8.91 7.67
N VAL A 225 -3.17 -7.68 8.12
CA VAL A 225 -3.58 -6.56 7.27
C VAL A 225 -2.92 -5.26 7.71
N TYR A 226 -2.58 -4.41 6.76
CA TYR A 226 -2.04 -3.07 6.99
C TYR A 226 -2.97 -2.02 6.37
N TYR A 227 -3.44 -1.05 7.17
CA TYR A 227 -4.51 -0.15 6.79
C TYR A 227 -4.55 1.19 7.54
N SER A 228 -5.37 2.13 7.06
CA SER A 228 -5.66 3.44 7.66
C SER A 228 -6.98 3.42 8.45
N PRO A 229 -7.00 3.24 9.79
CA PRO A 229 -8.22 3.30 10.60
C PRO A 229 -8.99 4.63 10.47
N ARG A 230 -10.28 4.62 10.84
CA ARG A 230 -11.14 5.81 10.84
C ARG A 230 -10.94 6.67 12.10
N GLU A 231 -10.60 6.04 13.21
CA GLU A 231 -10.59 6.64 14.55
C GLU A 231 -9.31 7.39 14.93
N ALA A 232 -8.22 7.23 14.17
CA ALA A 232 -6.92 7.82 14.48
C ALA A 232 -6.09 8.11 13.22
N ASN A 233 -5.25 9.17 13.27
CA ASN A 233 -4.29 9.51 12.22
C ASN A 233 -3.03 8.62 12.32
N VAL A 234 -3.23 7.32 12.08
CA VAL A 234 -2.17 6.30 12.04
C VAL A 234 -2.35 5.44 10.80
N THR A 235 -1.31 4.70 10.44
CA THR A 235 -1.50 3.39 9.81
C THR A 235 -1.38 2.30 10.88
N ARG A 236 -2.13 1.22 10.72
CA ARG A 236 -2.21 0.11 11.66
C ARG A 236 -1.89 -1.20 10.96
N LEU A 237 -1.01 -1.98 11.56
CA LEU A 237 -0.83 -3.40 11.29
C LEU A 237 -1.62 -4.20 12.33
N SER A 238 -2.50 -5.08 11.86
CA SER A 238 -3.34 -5.94 12.72
C SER A 238 -3.41 -7.38 12.21
N ARG A 239 -3.62 -8.32 13.14
CA ARG A 239 -3.89 -9.73 12.86
C ARG A 239 -5.34 -10.07 13.19
N PHE A 240 -6.02 -10.76 12.27
CA PHE A 240 -7.38 -11.27 12.43
C PHE A 240 -7.36 -12.80 12.35
N ARG A 241 -8.26 -13.49 13.06
CA ARG A 241 -8.39 -14.96 12.97
C ARG A 241 -9.51 -15.34 12.01
N ILE A 242 -9.16 -16.13 10.99
CA ILE A 242 -10.14 -16.78 10.10
C ILE A 242 -10.69 -18.03 10.81
N VAL A 243 -12.02 -18.13 10.88
CA VAL A 243 -12.77 -19.26 11.44
C VAL A 243 -13.86 -19.63 10.46
N GLN A 244 -13.93 -20.90 10.06
CA GLN A 244 -14.90 -21.40 9.07
C GLN A 244 -14.91 -20.62 7.73
N GLY A 245 -13.76 -20.03 7.37
CA GLY A 245 -13.61 -19.25 6.14
C GLY A 245 -14.04 -17.78 6.24
N GLN A 246 -14.25 -17.22 7.44
CA GLN A 246 -14.47 -15.78 7.65
C GLN A 246 -13.64 -15.25 8.82
N ALA A 247 -13.15 -14.02 8.71
CA ALA A 247 -12.53 -13.27 9.81
C ALA A 247 -13.56 -12.32 10.44
N PHE A 248 -13.66 -12.33 11.76
CA PHE A 248 -14.54 -11.41 12.48
C PHE A 248 -13.75 -10.16 12.89
N VAL A 249 -14.32 -8.97 12.70
CA VAL A 249 -13.65 -7.71 13.11
C VAL A 249 -13.31 -7.72 14.60
N GLY A 250 -14.19 -8.26 15.45
CA GLY A 250 -13.93 -8.48 16.88
C GLY A 250 -12.89 -9.56 17.23
N SER A 251 -12.15 -10.09 16.24
CA SER A 251 -10.97 -10.95 16.45
C SER A 251 -9.64 -10.21 16.23
N GLU A 252 -9.69 -8.88 16.02
CA GLU A 252 -8.51 -8.03 15.83
C GLU A 252 -7.54 -8.11 17.02
N LEU A 253 -6.26 -8.34 16.71
CA LEU A 253 -5.12 -8.04 17.54
C LEU A 253 -4.30 -6.96 16.84
N VAL A 254 -4.25 -5.77 17.43
CA VAL A 254 -3.42 -4.66 16.94
C VAL A 254 -1.96 -4.94 17.24
N ILE A 255 -1.13 -5.00 16.19
CA ILE A 255 0.31 -5.31 16.31
C ILE A 255 1.11 -4.02 16.48
N LEU A 256 0.88 -3.05 15.61
CA LEU A 256 1.66 -1.82 15.54
C LEU A 256 0.79 -0.69 14.97
N GLU A 257 0.90 0.50 15.57
CA GLU A 257 0.35 1.74 15.02
C GLU A 257 1.49 2.73 14.76
N ILE A 258 1.51 3.32 13.56
CA ILE A 258 2.51 4.29 13.13
C ILE A 258 1.78 5.63 12.92
N PRO A 259 2.04 6.68 13.72
CA PRO A 259 1.48 8.00 13.52
C PRO A 259 1.80 8.56 12.13
N GLN A 260 0.79 9.07 11.43
CA GLN A 260 0.93 9.62 10.08
C GLN A 260 0.80 11.15 10.15
N PRO A 261 1.84 11.93 9.81
CA PRO A 261 1.78 13.39 9.84
C PRO A 261 0.93 13.97 8.70
N TYR A 262 0.85 13.29 7.56
CA TYR A 262 0.00 13.65 6.42
C TYR A 262 -0.84 12.46 5.93
N SER A 263 -1.70 12.67 4.93
CA SER A 263 -2.63 11.64 4.40
C SER A 263 -2.06 10.87 3.19
N ASN A 264 -0.74 10.86 3.03
CA ASN A 264 -0.03 10.36 1.87
C ASN A 264 1.37 9.85 2.29
N HIS A 265 2.08 9.16 1.39
CA HIS A 265 3.28 8.35 1.68
C HIS A 265 3.09 7.35 2.84
N ASN A 266 2.01 6.57 2.78
CA ASN A 266 1.66 5.64 3.85
C ASN A 266 2.39 4.28 3.75
N GLY A 267 3.23 4.07 2.75
CA GLY A 267 3.75 2.74 2.39
C GLY A 267 2.62 1.79 1.98
N GLY A 268 2.84 0.49 2.08
CA GLY A 268 1.76 -0.46 1.78
C GLY A 268 2.07 -1.92 2.05
N ALA A 269 2.97 -2.52 1.27
CA ALA A 269 3.10 -3.97 1.26
C ALA A 269 3.64 -4.56 2.57
N ILE A 270 2.93 -5.56 3.08
CA ILE A 270 3.41 -6.50 4.09
C ILE A 270 3.74 -7.84 3.45
N ARG A 271 4.87 -8.44 3.83
CA ARG A 271 5.35 -9.73 3.29
C ARG A 271 6.04 -10.52 4.39
N PHE A 272 5.76 -11.82 4.47
CA PHE A 272 6.63 -12.73 5.21
C PHE A 272 7.89 -13.03 4.38
N GLY A 273 9.06 -12.95 5.02
CA GLY A 273 10.33 -13.30 4.42
C GLY A 273 10.61 -14.81 4.43
N PRO A 274 11.66 -15.26 3.72
CA PRO A 274 12.12 -16.65 3.75
C PRO A 274 12.69 -17.09 5.13
N ASP A 275 12.85 -16.13 6.04
CA ASP A 275 13.22 -16.29 7.45
C ASP A 275 12.01 -16.44 8.40
N GLY A 276 10.77 -16.35 7.89
CA GLY A 276 9.54 -16.39 8.68
C GLY A 276 9.21 -15.09 9.42
N MET A 277 9.96 -14.01 9.20
CA MET A 277 9.69 -12.69 9.80
C MET A 277 8.74 -11.88 8.94
N LEU A 278 7.96 -11.00 9.56
CA LEU A 278 7.08 -10.09 8.84
C LEU A 278 7.81 -8.77 8.54
N TYR A 279 7.84 -8.42 7.26
CA TYR A 279 8.39 -7.17 6.75
C TYR A 279 7.24 -6.23 6.35
N LEU A 280 7.43 -4.93 6.57
CA LEU A 280 6.46 -3.87 6.24
C LEU A 280 7.19 -2.64 5.70
N GLY A 281 6.78 -2.16 4.52
CA GLY A 281 7.25 -0.89 3.95
C GLY A 281 6.45 0.31 4.45
N LEU A 282 7.16 1.34 4.90
CA LEU A 282 6.62 2.57 5.49
C LEU A 282 7.24 3.79 4.79
N GLY A 283 6.40 4.62 4.14
CA GLY A 283 6.85 5.90 3.59
C GLY A 283 7.24 6.92 4.67
N ASP A 284 7.80 8.05 4.25
CA ASP A 284 8.22 9.17 5.12
C ASP A 284 7.05 9.85 5.86
N GLY A 285 5.81 9.47 5.57
CA GLY A 285 4.59 9.98 6.20
C GLY A 285 3.99 11.21 5.52
N GLY A 286 4.60 11.71 4.45
CA GLY A 286 3.95 12.53 3.44
C GLY A 286 4.46 13.95 3.26
N ALA A 287 3.72 14.69 2.42
CA ALA A 287 4.09 16.00 1.88
C ALA A 287 5.39 16.01 1.04
N ALA A 288 5.67 17.16 0.39
CA ALA A 288 6.81 17.30 -0.51
C ALA A 288 8.11 17.63 0.23
N ASN A 289 9.20 17.00 -0.22
CA ASN A 289 10.59 17.16 0.20
C ASN A 289 10.89 16.64 1.61
N ASP A 290 10.11 15.70 2.15
CA ASP A 290 10.23 15.16 3.52
C ASP A 290 10.45 16.26 4.58
N PRO A 291 9.40 17.04 4.91
CA PRO A 291 9.52 18.19 5.81
C PRO A 291 9.79 17.81 7.28
N GLN A 292 9.77 16.52 7.61
CA GLN A 292 10.12 15.98 8.94
C GLN A 292 11.53 15.38 8.99
N GLY A 293 12.17 15.16 7.84
CA GLY A 293 13.47 14.50 7.72
C GLY A 293 13.44 13.01 8.08
N HIS A 294 12.28 12.36 7.94
CA HIS A 294 12.07 10.97 8.32
C HIS A 294 12.95 9.98 7.53
N GLY A 295 13.19 10.19 6.23
CA GLY A 295 13.97 9.27 5.40
C GLY A 295 15.36 8.96 5.98
N GLN A 296 16.05 9.96 6.55
CA GLN A 296 17.34 9.79 7.22
C GLN A 296 17.25 9.69 8.76
N ASN A 297 16.06 9.80 9.36
CA ASN A 297 15.87 9.81 10.81
C ASN A 297 15.46 8.44 11.36
N ARG A 298 16.44 7.68 11.85
CA ARG A 298 16.22 6.34 12.41
C ARG A 298 15.62 6.32 13.84
N GLU A 299 15.21 7.45 14.40
CA GLU A 299 14.36 7.49 15.62
C GLU A 299 12.87 7.23 15.31
N THR A 300 12.44 7.38 14.04
CA THR A 300 11.10 7.03 13.57
C THR A 300 11.07 5.66 12.86
N LEU A 301 9.88 5.20 12.48
CA LEU A 301 9.69 4.07 11.54
C LEU A 301 9.30 4.55 10.12
N LEU A 302 8.99 5.84 9.96
CA LEU A 302 8.65 6.41 8.66
C LEU A 302 9.92 6.54 7.79
N GLY A 303 9.80 6.27 6.50
CA GLY A 303 10.92 6.26 5.55
C GLY A 303 11.78 4.98 5.62
N THR A 304 11.17 3.85 5.99
CA THR A 304 11.87 2.58 6.27
C THR A 304 11.15 1.35 5.76
N ILE A 305 11.88 0.24 5.64
CA ILE A 305 11.31 -1.10 5.72
C ILE A 305 11.68 -1.66 7.09
N ILE A 306 10.68 -2.11 7.85
CA ILE A 306 10.87 -2.77 9.15
C ILE A 306 10.80 -4.30 9.01
N ARG A 307 11.35 -5.01 9.99
CA ARG A 307 11.31 -6.47 10.12
C ARG A 307 11.02 -6.85 11.57
N ILE A 308 9.94 -7.58 11.80
CA ILE A 308 9.45 -7.97 13.14
C ILE A 308 9.06 -9.46 13.19
N ASP A 309 9.21 -10.06 14.37
CA ASP A 309 8.72 -11.40 14.67
C ASP A 309 7.28 -11.31 15.19
N VAL A 310 6.35 -11.98 14.52
CA VAL A 310 4.91 -12.00 14.84
C VAL A 310 4.39 -13.39 15.24
N ASN A 311 5.30 -14.31 15.56
CA ASN A 311 4.98 -15.65 16.07
C ASN A 311 4.60 -15.59 17.56
N ASP A 312 3.66 -16.44 18.00
CA ASP A 312 3.16 -16.52 19.41
C ASP A 312 2.68 -15.20 20.04
N ILE A 313 2.30 -14.20 19.23
CA ILE A 313 1.93 -12.86 19.75
C ILE A 313 0.56 -12.84 20.45
N ASP A 314 0.46 -11.98 21.47
CA ASP A 314 -0.76 -11.69 22.23
C ASP A 314 -0.92 -10.18 22.49
N THR A 315 -1.91 -9.78 23.28
CA THR A 315 -2.17 -8.36 23.60
C THR A 315 -1.18 -7.72 24.60
N THR A 316 -0.23 -8.50 25.11
CA THR A 316 0.87 -8.04 25.98
C THR A 316 2.21 -8.00 25.25
N THR A 317 2.41 -8.92 24.30
CA THR A 317 3.57 -9.00 23.40
C THR A 317 3.06 -9.03 21.95
N PRO A 318 2.72 -7.87 21.36
CA PRO A 318 2.09 -7.79 20.04
C PRO A 318 3.05 -8.12 18.89
N TYR A 319 4.35 -8.00 19.10
CA TYR A 319 5.45 -8.48 18.24
C TYR A 319 6.73 -8.60 19.08
N ARG A 320 7.79 -9.17 18.50
CA ARG A 320 9.14 -9.23 19.05
C ARG A 320 10.14 -8.68 18.02
N ILE A 321 11.31 -8.24 18.48
CA ILE A 321 12.41 -7.85 17.61
C ILE A 321 13.31 -9.07 17.35
N PRO A 322 13.58 -9.45 16.08
CA PRO A 322 14.57 -10.47 15.75
C PRO A 322 15.97 -10.08 16.26
N THR A 323 16.71 -11.05 16.81
CA THR A 323 18.02 -10.81 17.44
C THR A 323 19.14 -10.43 16.46
N ASP A 324 18.87 -10.55 15.16
CA ASP A 324 19.73 -10.28 14.01
C ASP A 324 19.33 -9.00 13.25
N ASN A 325 18.35 -8.22 13.73
CA ASN A 325 18.04 -6.91 13.14
C ASN A 325 19.24 -5.95 13.24
N PRO A 326 19.57 -5.20 12.15
CA PRO A 326 20.85 -4.51 11.98
C PRO A 326 21.09 -3.37 12.99
N PHE A 327 20.04 -2.82 13.58
CA PHE A 327 20.12 -1.70 14.52
C PHE A 327 19.74 -2.06 15.97
N LEU A 328 19.65 -3.36 16.29
CA LEU A 328 19.30 -3.82 17.63
C LEU A 328 20.30 -3.33 18.70
N GLY A 329 19.78 -2.68 19.74
CA GLY A 329 20.59 -2.20 20.88
C GLY A 329 21.32 -0.89 20.66
N ILE A 330 21.15 -0.23 19.51
CA ILE A 330 21.71 1.10 19.26
C ILE A 330 20.82 2.17 19.91
N ALA A 331 21.40 2.99 20.79
CA ALA A 331 20.68 4.07 21.44
C ALA A 331 20.32 5.19 20.44
N GLY A 332 19.07 5.68 20.47
CA GLY A 332 18.58 6.66 19.50
C GLY A 332 18.29 6.05 18.11
N VAL A 333 18.08 4.73 18.03
CA VAL A 333 17.64 4.06 16.80
C VAL A 333 16.52 3.06 17.10
N ARG A 334 15.56 2.96 16.18
CA ARG A 334 14.46 1.99 16.22
C ARG A 334 14.95 0.59 15.81
N PRO A 335 14.94 -0.40 16.72
CA PRO A 335 15.46 -1.73 16.44
C PRO A 335 14.55 -2.57 15.52
N GLU A 336 13.35 -2.07 15.19
CA GLU A 336 12.46 -2.62 14.16
C GLU A 336 13.01 -2.45 12.74
N ILE A 337 13.84 -1.44 12.48
CA ILE A 337 14.29 -1.07 11.13
C ILE A 337 15.17 -2.18 10.53
N TRP A 338 14.85 -2.56 9.29
CA TRP A 338 15.70 -3.39 8.43
C TRP A 338 16.53 -2.55 7.46
N ALA A 339 15.90 -1.58 6.78
CA ALA A 339 16.54 -0.60 5.90
C ALA A 339 15.82 0.74 5.99
N PHE A 340 16.51 1.84 5.68
CA PHE A 340 16.00 3.22 5.77
C PHE A 340 16.39 4.05 4.55
N GLY A 341 16.06 5.34 4.52
CA GLY A 341 16.32 6.20 3.36
C GLY A 341 15.34 5.99 2.21
N LEU A 342 14.11 5.57 2.52
CA LEU A 342 13.04 5.32 1.54
C LEU A 342 11.98 6.43 1.62
N ARG A 343 11.22 6.65 0.54
CA ARG A 343 10.23 7.72 0.41
C ARG A 343 8.79 7.25 0.62
N ASN A 344 8.33 6.29 -0.17
CA ASN A 344 7.02 5.65 -0.12
C ASN A 344 7.04 4.25 -0.78
N PRO A 345 7.66 3.22 -0.14
CA PRO A 345 7.77 1.88 -0.71
C PRO A 345 6.39 1.20 -0.77
N TRP A 346 5.81 1.12 -1.98
CA TRP A 346 4.41 0.74 -2.19
C TRP A 346 4.21 -0.78 -2.28
N ARG A 347 4.79 -1.44 -3.31
CA ARG A 347 4.86 -2.90 -3.39
C ARG A 347 6.29 -3.37 -3.23
N MET A 348 6.42 -4.39 -2.39
CA MET A 348 7.63 -5.18 -2.22
C MET A 348 7.33 -6.67 -2.33
N ALA A 349 8.32 -7.43 -2.76
CA ALA A 349 8.24 -8.88 -2.94
C ALA A 349 9.59 -9.54 -2.69
N PHE A 350 9.58 -10.70 -2.03
CA PHE A 350 10.73 -11.58 -2.01
C PHE A 350 10.78 -12.41 -3.28
N ASP A 351 11.94 -12.49 -3.92
CA ASP A 351 12.19 -13.50 -4.94
C ASP A 351 12.23 -14.89 -4.30
N ARG A 352 11.30 -15.77 -4.71
CA ARG A 352 11.15 -17.13 -4.17
C ARG A 352 12.39 -18.02 -4.38
N GLU A 353 13.30 -17.65 -5.29
CA GLU A 353 14.51 -18.44 -5.59
C GLU A 353 15.78 -17.91 -4.92
N THR A 354 16.01 -16.59 -4.91
CA THR A 354 17.22 -15.99 -4.31
C THR A 354 17.03 -15.49 -2.87
N GLY A 355 15.79 -15.29 -2.42
CA GLY A 355 15.48 -14.69 -1.12
C GLY A 355 15.74 -13.17 -1.04
N LEU A 356 16.10 -12.52 -2.16
CA LEU A 356 16.27 -11.06 -2.21
C LEU A 356 14.93 -10.35 -2.08
N LEU A 357 14.88 -9.31 -1.24
CA LEU A 357 13.75 -8.40 -1.14
C LEU A 357 13.87 -7.29 -2.18
N TRP A 358 12.83 -7.14 -2.99
CA TRP A 358 12.68 -6.07 -3.97
C TRP A 358 11.56 -5.12 -3.55
N ALA A 359 11.70 -3.83 -3.82
CA ALA A 359 10.63 -2.85 -3.70
C ALA A 359 10.61 -1.89 -4.89
N GLY A 360 9.43 -1.37 -5.24
CA GLY A 360 9.32 -0.08 -5.92
C GLY A 360 9.11 1.02 -4.89
N ASP A 361 9.90 2.07 -4.95
CA ASP A 361 9.79 3.24 -4.09
C ASP A 361 9.37 4.47 -4.92
N VAL A 362 8.28 5.11 -4.52
CA VAL A 362 7.62 6.14 -5.34
C VAL A 362 8.38 7.46 -5.22
N GLY A 363 8.77 8.02 -6.37
CA GLY A 363 9.48 9.28 -6.53
C GLY A 363 8.63 10.53 -6.23
N GLN A 364 9.24 11.71 -6.33
CA GLN A 364 8.53 12.97 -6.09
C GLN A 364 8.12 13.68 -7.39
N ASP A 365 9.11 14.22 -8.11
CA ASP A 365 8.93 15.13 -9.24
C ASP A 365 9.88 14.82 -10.41
N ARG A 366 10.87 13.93 -10.21
CA ARG A 366 11.91 13.62 -11.22
C ARG A 366 11.97 12.15 -11.58
N MET A 367 12.22 11.30 -10.59
CA MET A 367 12.73 9.94 -10.77
C MET A 367 11.95 8.95 -9.92
N GLU A 368 11.44 7.89 -10.55
CA GLU A 368 10.85 6.73 -9.90
C GLU A 368 11.88 5.59 -9.83
N GLU A 369 11.89 4.80 -8.74
CA GLU A 369 12.99 3.84 -8.49
C GLU A 369 12.56 2.42 -8.05
N ILE A 370 13.41 1.46 -8.41
CA ILE A 370 13.38 0.07 -7.93
C ILE A 370 14.64 -0.19 -7.10
N VAL A 371 14.46 -0.73 -5.90
CA VAL A 371 15.54 -1.07 -4.97
C VAL A 371 15.56 -2.57 -4.63
N ILE A 372 16.76 -3.11 -4.38
CA ILE A 372 16.96 -4.39 -3.68
C ILE A 372 17.42 -4.05 -2.26
N VAL A 373 16.71 -4.58 -1.26
CA VAL A 373 16.76 -4.11 0.13
C VAL A 373 17.41 -5.15 1.03
N ARG A 374 18.50 -4.78 1.72
CA ARG A 374 19.24 -5.66 2.65
C ARG A 374 19.43 -5.01 4.02
N ALA A 375 19.89 -5.82 4.98
CA ALA A 375 20.05 -5.41 6.37
C ALA A 375 21.01 -4.22 6.54
N GLY A 376 20.48 -3.11 7.04
CA GLY A 376 21.23 -1.91 7.42
C GLY A 376 21.43 -0.90 6.29
N GLU A 377 20.92 -1.17 5.09
CA GLU A 377 21.09 -0.30 3.92
C GLU A 377 20.33 1.04 4.08
N ASN A 378 20.89 2.07 3.46
CA ASN A 378 20.34 3.42 3.37
C ASN A 378 20.07 3.72 1.90
N HIS A 379 18.82 3.90 1.49
CA HIS A 379 18.46 4.17 0.08
C HIS A 379 18.48 5.68 -0.27
N GLY A 380 18.86 6.55 0.68
CA GLY A 380 19.30 7.91 0.38
C GLY A 380 18.24 9.02 0.38
N TRP A 381 16.94 8.73 0.42
CA TRP A 381 15.90 9.76 0.55
C TRP A 381 16.03 10.51 1.91
N ASN A 382 15.93 11.84 2.00
CA ASN A 382 15.67 12.85 0.97
C ASN A 382 16.91 13.56 0.41
N VAL A 383 18.09 12.94 0.48
CA VAL A 383 19.33 13.49 -0.11
C VAL A 383 19.40 13.19 -1.61
N PHE A 384 18.99 11.98 -2.01
CA PHE A 384 18.85 11.52 -3.39
C PHE A 384 17.37 11.32 -3.78
N GLU A 385 17.08 11.31 -5.08
CA GLU A 385 15.80 10.89 -5.69
C GLU A 385 16.16 10.04 -6.91
N GLY A 386 15.97 8.71 -6.86
CA GLY A 386 16.62 7.80 -7.80
C GLY A 386 18.14 7.81 -7.63
N ASP A 387 18.87 7.90 -8.75
CA ASP A 387 20.31 8.12 -8.78
C ASP A 387 20.71 9.61 -8.90
N GLU A 388 19.74 10.54 -8.91
CA GLU A 388 20.00 11.98 -8.91
C GLU A 388 20.24 12.55 -7.50
N CYS A 389 21.13 13.53 -7.40
CA CYS A 389 21.25 14.38 -6.22
C CYS A 389 20.02 15.30 -6.11
N PHE A 390 19.22 15.11 -5.05
CA PHE A 390 17.98 15.83 -4.85
C PHE A 390 18.19 17.14 -4.09
N ARG A 391 18.89 17.04 -2.95
CA ARG A 391 18.94 18.07 -1.91
C ARG A 391 20.08 19.09 -2.10
N GLY A 392 21.19 18.66 -2.69
CA GLY A 392 22.33 19.51 -3.02
C GLY A 392 23.67 18.77 -2.93
N GLU A 393 24.61 19.11 -3.81
CA GLU A 393 25.89 18.41 -4.00
C GLU A 393 26.67 18.14 -2.70
N ASP A 394 26.69 19.11 -1.77
CA ASP A 394 27.39 18.97 -0.48
C ASP A 394 26.73 17.92 0.45
N ASP A 395 25.40 17.82 0.46
CA ASP A 395 24.66 16.80 1.22
C ASP A 395 24.82 15.42 0.56
N CYS A 396 24.76 15.35 -0.78
CA CYS A 396 24.97 14.12 -1.55
C CYS A 396 26.40 13.57 -1.42
N ALA A 397 27.41 14.46 -1.40
CA ALA A 397 28.80 14.09 -1.15
C ALA A 397 29.06 13.67 0.31
N ALA A 398 28.24 14.13 1.27
CA ALA A 398 28.30 13.69 2.65
C ALA A 398 27.67 12.30 2.85
N LEU A 399 26.59 11.97 2.15
CA LEU A 399 25.89 10.67 2.23
C LEU A 399 26.45 9.62 1.26
N SER A 400 27.78 9.50 1.21
CA SER A 400 28.51 8.60 0.29
C SER A 400 28.31 7.10 0.52
N ASP A 401 27.57 6.71 1.56
CA ASP A 401 27.21 5.33 1.90
C ASP A 401 25.76 4.96 1.50
N ALA A 402 25.04 5.84 0.80
CA ALA A 402 23.75 5.52 0.20
C ALA A 402 23.87 4.43 -0.87
N VAL A 403 22.92 3.50 -0.88
CA VAL A 403 22.81 2.37 -1.80
C VAL A 403 21.91 2.75 -2.96
N ALA A 404 22.52 3.05 -4.11
CA ALA A 404 21.82 3.43 -5.32
C ALA A 404 20.79 2.37 -5.77
N PRO A 405 19.66 2.80 -6.38
CA PRO A 405 18.65 1.89 -6.91
C PRO A 405 19.18 1.00 -8.04
N VAL A 406 18.47 -0.11 -8.29
CA VAL A 406 18.78 -1.07 -9.36
C VAL A 406 18.05 -0.76 -10.68
N GLY A 407 17.10 0.17 -10.67
CA GLY A 407 16.49 0.71 -11.87
C GLY A 407 15.77 2.02 -11.59
N VAL A 408 15.88 2.98 -12.49
CA VAL A 408 15.29 4.33 -12.38
C VAL A 408 14.63 4.75 -13.68
N TYR A 409 13.56 5.54 -13.62
CA TYR A 409 12.97 6.17 -14.81
C TYR A 409 12.43 7.57 -14.51
N GLY A 410 12.45 8.42 -15.55
CA GLY A 410 12.00 9.81 -15.44
C GLY A 410 10.49 9.96 -15.50
N HIS A 411 9.98 11.10 -15.01
CA HIS A 411 8.57 11.50 -15.12
C HIS A 411 8.09 11.81 -16.56
N ASP A 412 8.93 11.55 -17.57
CA ASP A 412 8.54 11.48 -18.99
C ASP A 412 8.17 10.05 -19.46
N GLU A 413 8.57 9.00 -18.72
CA GLU A 413 8.17 7.60 -18.96
C GLU A 413 6.97 7.14 -18.10
N GLY A 414 6.79 7.72 -16.91
CA GLY A 414 5.70 7.38 -15.98
C GLY A 414 5.49 8.47 -14.92
N CYS A 415 4.86 8.17 -13.77
CA CYS A 415 4.73 9.14 -12.67
C CYS A 415 4.51 8.56 -11.26
N SER A 416 4.48 7.23 -11.09
CA SER A 416 4.44 6.57 -9.78
C SER A 416 4.70 5.07 -9.97
N VAL A 417 5.83 4.58 -9.49
CA VAL A 417 6.20 3.17 -9.61
C VAL A 417 5.36 2.28 -8.70
N THR A 418 4.68 1.30 -9.30
CA THR A 418 3.85 0.36 -8.55
C THR A 418 4.70 -0.68 -7.82
N GLY A 419 5.96 -0.87 -8.20
CA GLY A 419 6.78 -2.01 -7.81
C GLY A 419 6.49 -3.25 -8.67
N GLY A 420 6.88 -4.44 -8.22
CA GLY A 420 6.83 -5.65 -9.04
C GLY A 420 7.20 -6.94 -8.31
N VAL A 421 7.49 -7.99 -9.08
CA VAL A 421 7.94 -9.31 -8.57
C VAL A 421 8.97 -9.92 -9.51
N VAL A 422 9.84 -10.80 -9.01
CA VAL A 422 10.66 -11.64 -9.89
C VAL A 422 9.80 -12.75 -10.49
N TYR A 423 9.70 -12.82 -11.82
CA TYR A 423 8.90 -13.85 -12.49
C TYR A 423 9.59 -15.22 -12.40
N ARG A 424 8.88 -16.20 -11.87
CA ARG A 424 9.35 -17.59 -11.67
C ARG A 424 8.38 -18.64 -12.27
N GLY A 425 7.41 -18.19 -13.07
CA GLY A 425 6.48 -19.06 -13.80
C GLY A 425 7.12 -19.79 -14.98
N GLN A 426 6.33 -20.59 -15.68
CA GLN A 426 6.79 -21.45 -16.79
C GLN A 426 6.11 -21.11 -18.13
N ALA A 427 4.99 -20.38 -18.13
CA ALA A 427 4.29 -20.00 -19.35
C ALA A 427 5.05 -18.96 -20.20
N LEU A 428 5.93 -18.15 -19.58
CA LEU A 428 6.71 -17.09 -20.21
C LEU A 428 8.22 -17.30 -19.99
N PRO A 429 8.87 -18.31 -20.61
CA PRO A 429 10.27 -18.66 -20.31
C PRO A 429 11.30 -17.53 -20.49
N HIS A 430 10.99 -16.52 -21.30
CA HIS A 430 11.85 -15.35 -21.55
C HIS A 430 11.80 -14.28 -20.43
N LEU A 431 10.86 -14.40 -19.48
CA LEU A 431 10.76 -13.54 -18.30
C LEU A 431 11.36 -14.17 -17.04
N VAL A 432 11.75 -15.45 -17.07
CA VAL A 432 12.26 -16.17 -15.89
C VAL A 432 13.49 -15.48 -15.32
N GLY A 433 13.42 -15.12 -14.03
CA GLY A 433 14.47 -14.39 -13.32
C GLY A 433 14.50 -12.87 -13.55
N ALA A 434 13.63 -12.33 -14.41
CA ALA A 434 13.44 -10.88 -14.53
C ALA A 434 12.56 -10.36 -13.40
N TYR A 435 12.89 -9.19 -12.84
CA TYR A 435 11.96 -8.43 -12.01
C TYR A 435 10.98 -7.70 -12.94
N VAL A 436 9.73 -8.17 -12.96
CA VAL A 436 8.64 -7.62 -13.78
C VAL A 436 7.86 -6.63 -12.92
N PHE A 437 7.84 -5.37 -13.36
CA PHE A 437 7.29 -4.24 -12.61
C PHE A 437 6.57 -3.27 -13.54
N GLY A 438 5.88 -2.28 -13.00
CA GLY A 438 5.20 -1.27 -13.81
C GLY A 438 4.87 0.01 -13.06
N ASP A 439 4.26 0.93 -13.79
CA ASP A 439 3.93 2.29 -13.37
C ASP A 439 2.40 2.52 -13.34
N PHE A 440 1.92 3.19 -12.30
CA PHE A 440 0.50 3.44 -12.07
C PHE A 440 -0.12 4.38 -13.11
N CYS A 441 0.67 5.31 -13.67
CA CYS A 441 0.17 6.43 -14.46
C CYS A 441 0.10 6.11 -15.96
N SER A 442 1.14 5.48 -16.49
CA SER A 442 1.30 5.08 -17.89
C SER A 442 0.72 3.69 -18.19
N GLY A 443 0.64 2.82 -17.17
CA GLY A 443 0.33 1.41 -17.35
C GLY A 443 1.41 0.65 -18.12
N THR A 444 2.64 1.18 -18.20
CA THR A 444 3.77 0.48 -18.81
C THR A 444 4.26 -0.61 -17.85
N ILE A 445 4.57 -1.78 -18.40
CA ILE A 445 5.17 -2.92 -17.70
C ILE A 445 6.56 -3.14 -18.31
N TRP A 446 7.57 -3.24 -17.46
CA TRP A 446 8.96 -3.48 -17.83
C TRP A 446 9.51 -4.74 -17.17
N GLY A 447 10.60 -5.26 -17.74
CA GLY A 447 11.43 -6.31 -17.14
C GLY A 447 12.83 -5.78 -16.85
N LEU A 448 13.27 -5.90 -15.61
CA LEU A 448 14.62 -5.54 -15.15
C LEU A 448 15.44 -6.83 -14.95
N ARG A 449 16.67 -6.86 -15.48
CA ARG A 449 17.63 -7.97 -15.31
C ARG A 449 19.05 -7.42 -15.08
N PRO A 450 19.93 -8.15 -14.36
CA PRO A 450 21.34 -7.79 -14.29
C PRO A 450 21.96 -7.83 -15.69
N ASP A 451 22.94 -6.98 -15.96
CA ASP A 451 23.66 -7.00 -17.24
C ASP A 451 24.51 -8.27 -17.40
N ASP A 452 24.58 -8.79 -18.63
CA ASP A 452 25.23 -10.08 -18.95
C ASP A 452 26.70 -10.14 -18.49
N GLY A 453 26.94 -10.86 -17.40
CA GLY A 453 28.29 -11.06 -16.82
C GLY A 453 28.80 -9.90 -15.97
N ALA A 454 27.96 -8.94 -15.59
CA ALA A 454 28.32 -7.83 -14.71
C ALA A 454 28.14 -8.16 -13.22
N GLU A 455 29.00 -7.59 -12.35
CA GLU A 455 28.78 -7.57 -10.90
C GLU A 455 27.84 -6.41 -10.47
N THR A 456 27.72 -5.39 -11.33
CA THR A 456 26.87 -4.19 -11.16
C THR A 456 26.42 -3.70 -12.54
N GLY A 457 25.12 -3.45 -12.71
CA GLY A 457 24.53 -3.00 -13.98
C GLY A 457 23.20 -3.71 -14.25
N TRP A 458 22.24 -2.99 -14.84
CA TRP A 458 20.87 -3.47 -15.01
C TRP A 458 20.26 -2.98 -16.33
N THR A 459 19.73 -3.92 -17.11
CA THR A 459 19.00 -3.64 -18.35
C THR A 459 17.49 -3.67 -18.08
N ARG A 460 16.79 -2.61 -18.51
CA ARG A 460 15.32 -2.51 -18.51
C ARG A 460 14.76 -2.67 -19.93
N ASP A 461 13.93 -3.68 -20.14
CA ASP A 461 13.13 -3.86 -21.35
C ASP A 461 11.70 -3.38 -21.14
N VAL A 462 11.07 -2.73 -22.12
CA VAL A 462 9.59 -2.60 -22.16
C VAL A 462 9.00 -3.98 -22.50
N ILE A 463 8.16 -4.50 -21.60
CA ILE A 463 7.48 -5.78 -21.74
C ILE A 463 6.10 -5.59 -22.40
N LEU A 464 5.32 -4.61 -21.94
CA LEU A 464 3.99 -4.31 -22.45
C LEU A 464 3.52 -2.90 -22.07
N GLU A 465 3.10 -2.12 -23.06
CA GLU A 465 2.37 -0.85 -22.85
C GLU A 465 0.88 -1.17 -22.67
N SER A 466 0.37 -1.22 -21.44
CA SER A 466 -1.05 -1.60 -21.21
C SER A 466 -2.02 -0.41 -21.24
N GLY A 467 -1.58 0.77 -20.80
CA GLY A 467 -2.44 1.94 -20.61
C GLY A 467 -3.44 1.83 -19.45
N GLU A 468 -3.34 0.78 -18.62
CA GLU A 468 -4.19 0.55 -17.45
C GLU A 468 -3.62 1.24 -16.20
N LEU A 469 -4.47 1.65 -15.26
CA LEU A 469 -4.02 2.20 -13.97
C LEU A 469 -3.58 1.07 -13.03
N ILE A 470 -2.30 0.67 -13.09
CA ILE A 470 -1.79 -0.51 -12.39
C ILE A 470 -1.60 -0.22 -10.89
N ALA A 471 -2.52 -0.74 -10.07
CA ALA A 471 -2.53 -0.54 -8.62
C ALA A 471 -1.54 -1.46 -7.87
N SER A 472 -1.36 -2.68 -8.38
CA SER A 472 -0.61 -3.75 -7.71
C SER A 472 -0.35 -4.92 -8.66
N PHE A 473 0.50 -5.86 -8.23
CA PHE A 473 0.81 -7.09 -8.94
C PHE A 473 0.62 -8.29 -8.02
N GLY A 474 0.24 -9.43 -8.61
CA GLY A 474 0.05 -10.71 -7.91
C GLY A 474 0.77 -11.85 -8.61
N VAL A 475 0.99 -12.94 -7.87
CA VAL A 475 1.51 -14.21 -8.42
C VAL A 475 0.68 -15.38 -7.93
N ASP A 476 0.49 -16.38 -8.80
CA ASP A 476 -0.10 -17.66 -8.41
C ASP A 476 0.93 -18.61 -7.77
N ASN A 477 0.48 -19.79 -7.35
CA ASN A 477 1.36 -20.82 -6.78
C ASN A 477 2.27 -21.47 -7.83
N ALA A 478 1.98 -21.32 -9.13
CA ALA A 478 2.87 -21.72 -10.22
C ALA A 478 3.93 -20.65 -10.57
N GLY A 479 3.82 -19.43 -10.01
CA GLY A 479 4.73 -18.31 -10.24
C GLY A 479 4.37 -17.42 -11.43
N GLU A 480 3.19 -17.58 -12.01
CA GLU A 480 2.71 -16.76 -13.12
C GLU A 480 2.22 -15.38 -12.63
N PHE A 481 2.28 -14.37 -13.52
CA PHE A 481 2.14 -12.96 -13.17
C PHE A 481 0.74 -12.39 -13.46
N TYR A 482 0.25 -11.56 -12.53
CA TYR A 482 -1.07 -10.93 -12.57
C TYR A 482 -0.99 -9.44 -12.29
N VAL A 483 -1.85 -8.67 -12.96
CA VAL A 483 -1.93 -7.20 -12.89
C VAL A 483 -3.28 -6.80 -12.30
N LEU A 484 -3.26 -5.99 -11.25
CA LEU A 484 -4.46 -5.48 -10.57
C LEU A 484 -4.70 -4.02 -11.02
N VAL A 485 -5.84 -3.74 -11.65
CA VAL A 485 -6.16 -2.38 -12.16
C VAL A 485 -7.06 -1.63 -11.17
N PHE A 486 -6.69 -0.40 -10.83
CA PHE A 486 -7.28 0.41 -9.74
C PHE A 486 -8.79 0.72 -9.88
N GLY A 487 -9.38 0.49 -11.05
CA GLY A 487 -10.83 0.62 -11.25
C GLY A 487 -11.40 -0.40 -12.24
N GLY A 488 -10.76 -1.56 -12.35
CA GLY A 488 -11.01 -2.52 -13.44
C GLY A 488 -10.91 -3.98 -13.01
N PRO A 489 -10.61 -4.89 -13.96
CA PRO A 489 -10.43 -6.31 -13.67
C PRO A 489 -9.02 -6.64 -13.15
N ILE A 490 -8.84 -7.89 -12.75
CA ILE A 490 -7.52 -8.50 -12.64
C ILE A 490 -7.20 -9.20 -13.96
N PHE A 491 -5.99 -9.01 -14.45
CA PHE A 491 -5.47 -9.68 -15.65
C PHE A 491 -4.37 -10.69 -15.29
N LYS A 492 -4.24 -11.77 -16.06
CA LYS A 492 -3.03 -12.60 -16.13
C LYS A 492 -2.21 -12.18 -17.34
N LEU A 493 -0.90 -12.02 -17.17
CA LEU A 493 0.02 -11.81 -18.30
C LEU A 493 0.21 -13.14 -19.04
N VAL A 494 0.01 -13.14 -20.36
CA VAL A 494 0.06 -14.34 -21.19
C VAL A 494 0.85 -14.11 -22.47
N GLY A 495 1.42 -15.18 -23.02
CA GLY A 495 2.00 -15.22 -24.36
C GLY A 495 0.96 -15.68 -25.37
N GLU A 496 0.85 -14.97 -26.49
CA GLU A 496 -0.03 -15.29 -27.61
C GLU A 496 0.80 -15.42 -28.90
N GLU A 497 0.47 -16.41 -29.75
CA GLU A 497 1.11 -16.56 -31.07
C GLU A 497 0.65 -15.42 -32.01
N ARG A 498 1.58 -14.86 -32.79
CA ARG A 498 1.34 -13.73 -33.72
C ARG A 498 0.78 -14.15 -35.09
#